data_AF-A0A816WV87-F1
#
_entry.id   AF-A0A816WV87-F1
#
_cell.length_a   1.000
_cell.length_b   1.000
_cell.length_c   1.000
_cell.angle_alpha   90.00
_cell.angle_beta   90.00
_cell.angle_gamma   90.00
#
_symmetry.space_group_name_H-M   'P 1'
#
loop_
_entity.id
_entity.type
_entity.pdbx_description
1 polymer ?
#
loop_
_entity_poly.entity_id
_entity_poly.type
_entity_poly.pdbx_seq_one_letter_code
_entity_poly.pdbx_strand_id
1 'polypeptide(L)'
;MPSCFSTLPVEFIYRILDNLDEFTILYSTRNVCARLNSITDTYHRYQTLEYLKLRDNNISEQGAKYLADALASNTTLTTLILFDNELGDKGAQHIANALAINRTLMTLSLKRNHIEPEGAQYVANALSRNTALIRLALSANNIGNDGAQHLANALANNTTLTKLIMVQNGIGNQGVQYIANSLKNNTTLTKLNLVNNQITHLGARYLSDALSCSKALTKLHLNHNNIGAEGAKHIANALINNTTLIKLDLSHNGIRSDGAQSIANALTSNRVLTVLNLSCNDIRAEGARHLADALIRNTTLTTLELSRNDIGLRGVQNLADAIIHNTTLTMMNLKWNQIEDQGAQIVANIASKNTTLTLLS
;
A
#
# COMPACT_ATOMS: atom_id res chain seq x y z
N MET A 1 47.28 28.09 9.85
CA MET A 1 48.04 28.97 8.94
C MET A 1 48.39 28.17 7.68
N PRO A 2 48.39 28.77 6.47
CA PRO A 2 47.25 28.73 5.55
C PRO A 2 47.57 28.25 4.11
N SER A 3 46.49 28.09 3.31
CA SER A 3 46.37 28.35 1.85
C SER A 3 47.26 27.63 0.83
N CYS A 4 46.69 26.98 -0.19
CA CYS A 4 46.37 27.61 -1.50
C CYS A 4 45.83 26.62 -2.56
N PHE A 5 45.15 27.21 -3.54
CA PHE A 5 44.28 26.72 -4.61
C PHE A 5 44.89 25.78 -5.67
N SER A 6 44.03 24.98 -6.31
CA SER A 6 43.81 25.00 -7.78
C SER A 6 42.63 24.05 -8.15
N THR A 7 41.42 24.56 -8.36
CA THR A 7 40.80 24.77 -9.70
C THR A 7 41.17 23.72 -10.75
N LEU A 8 40.25 22.78 -10.98
CA LEU A 8 40.13 22.04 -12.24
C LEU A 8 38.67 22.11 -12.75
N PRO A 9 38.44 22.10 -14.08
CA PRO A 9 37.32 22.76 -14.74
C PRO A 9 36.04 21.92 -14.74
N VAL A 10 34.91 22.60 -14.92
CA VAL A 10 33.51 22.10 -14.91
C VAL A 10 33.19 21.15 -16.08
N GLU A 11 34.18 20.65 -16.82
CA GLU A 11 33.96 19.99 -18.12
C GLU A 11 34.17 18.48 -18.18
N PHE A 12 34.15 17.76 -17.06
CA PHE A 12 34.35 16.30 -17.04
C PHE A 12 33.20 15.45 -16.47
N ILE A 13 31.99 16.01 -16.32
CA ILE A 13 30.79 15.26 -15.86
C ILE A 13 29.77 15.13 -17.00
N TYR A 14 30.22 14.69 -18.18
CA TYR A 14 29.33 14.30 -19.27
C TYR A 14 29.90 13.08 -19.99
N ARG A 15 29.61 11.89 -19.46
CA ARG A 15 29.53 10.63 -20.21
C ARG A 15 29.02 9.51 -19.30
N ILE A 16 27.70 9.34 -19.31
CA ILE A 16 26.91 8.09 -19.32
C ILE A 16 25.46 8.60 -19.22
N LEU A 17 24.99 9.15 -20.35
CA LEU A 17 23.59 9.41 -20.64
C LEU A 17 23.35 8.70 -21.96
N ASP A 18 22.95 7.44 -21.88
CA ASP A 18 22.25 6.76 -22.97
C ASP A 18 21.43 5.63 -22.34
N ASN A 19 20.11 5.78 -22.47
CA ASN A 19 19.01 4.89 -22.11
C ASN A 19 18.22 5.22 -20.83
N LEU A 20 16.99 5.65 -21.13
CA LEU A 20 15.73 5.60 -20.38
C LEU A 20 15.18 6.98 -19.97
N ASP A 21 14.12 7.31 -20.69
CA ASP A 21 13.37 8.55 -20.77
C ASP A 21 12.76 9.04 -19.45
N GLU A 22 12.52 10.36 -19.44
CA GLU A 22 11.73 11.18 -18.53
C GLU A 22 12.28 11.45 -17.10
N PHE A 23 12.97 12.59 -17.01
CA PHE A 23 13.18 13.47 -15.86
C PHE A 23 13.15 12.81 -14.47
N THR A 24 14.21 12.06 -14.18
CA THR A 24 14.58 11.66 -12.82
C THR A 24 15.89 12.34 -12.44
N ILE A 25 15.83 13.40 -11.61
CA ILE A 25 17.04 13.90 -10.95
C ILE A 25 17.34 12.97 -9.77
N LEU A 26 18.18 11.97 -10.03
CA LEU A 26 18.83 11.13 -9.03
C LEU A 26 20.08 11.85 -8.52
N TYR A 27 20.08 12.23 -7.24
CA TYR A 27 21.33 12.40 -6.50
C TYR A 27 21.27 11.58 -5.20
N SER A 28 21.90 10.41 -5.22
CA SER A 28 22.42 9.79 -4.00
C SER A 28 23.86 10.26 -3.83
N THR A 29 24.11 11.21 -2.93
CA THR A 29 25.48 11.46 -2.46
C THR A 29 25.43 11.95 -1.03
N ARG A 30 26.23 11.32 -0.16
CA ARG A 30 26.45 11.53 1.29
C ARG A 30 26.81 12.98 1.73
N ASN A 31 26.58 14.01 0.92
CA ASN A 31 27.00 15.40 1.14
C ASN A 31 25.86 16.45 1.01
N VAL A 32 24.59 16.03 1.04
CA VAL A 32 23.46 16.98 0.89
C VAL A 32 23.36 17.97 2.05
N CYS A 33 23.75 17.62 3.28
CA CYS A 33 23.73 18.55 4.42
C CYS A 33 24.60 19.79 4.22
N ALA A 34 25.77 19.67 3.58
CA ALA A 34 26.61 20.84 3.25
C ALA A 34 26.05 21.65 2.05
N ARG A 35 25.25 21.02 1.18
CA ARG A 35 24.62 21.66 0.02
C ARG A 35 23.26 22.29 0.31
N LEU A 36 22.57 21.91 1.40
CA LEU A 36 21.32 22.55 1.83
C LEU A 36 21.50 24.04 2.17
N ASN A 37 22.68 24.43 2.69
CA ASN A 37 23.04 25.85 2.86
C ASN A 37 23.11 26.63 1.53
N SER A 38 23.28 25.94 0.39
CA SER A 38 23.25 26.54 -0.96
C SER A 38 21.89 26.39 -1.67
N ILE A 39 20.95 25.64 -1.10
CA ILE A 39 19.59 25.48 -1.65
C ILE A 39 18.77 26.76 -1.41
N THR A 40 19.01 27.47 -0.32
CA THR A 40 18.45 28.81 -0.07
C THR A 40 18.90 29.84 -1.11
N ASP A 41 20.12 29.71 -1.67
CA ASP A 41 20.64 30.63 -2.71
C ASP A 41 20.22 30.23 -4.13
N THR A 42 19.89 28.96 -4.36
CA THR A 42 19.36 28.48 -5.66
C THR A 42 17.83 28.59 -5.76
N TYR A 43 17.18 29.13 -4.73
CA TYR A 43 15.73 29.24 -4.59
C TYR A 43 15.05 30.06 -5.71
N HIS A 44 15.75 31.02 -6.32
CA HIS A 44 15.23 31.80 -7.44
C HIS A 44 15.18 31.04 -8.78
N ARG A 45 15.79 29.84 -8.89
CA ARG A 45 15.89 29.09 -10.15
C ARG A 45 14.95 27.88 -10.27
N TYR A 46 14.16 27.58 -9.24
CA TYR A 46 13.32 26.36 -9.16
C TYR A 46 11.81 26.64 -9.10
N GLN A 47 11.32 27.69 -9.77
CA GLN A 47 9.88 27.92 -9.96
C GLN A 47 9.19 26.89 -10.89
N THR A 48 9.82 25.74 -11.18
CA THR A 48 9.29 24.70 -12.07
C THR A 48 9.42 23.28 -11.49
N LEU A 49 10.00 23.11 -10.30
CA LEU A 49 10.24 21.77 -9.78
C LEU A 49 8.92 21.18 -9.25
N GLU A 50 8.40 20.17 -9.94
CA GLU A 50 7.16 19.47 -9.56
C GLU A 50 7.40 18.18 -8.76
N TYR A 51 8.59 17.60 -8.88
CA TYR A 51 8.93 16.32 -8.27
C TYR A 51 10.30 16.38 -7.59
N LEU A 52 10.34 16.10 -6.28
CA LEU A 52 11.58 16.06 -5.49
C LEU A 52 11.68 14.76 -4.71
N LYS A 53 12.80 14.05 -4.90
CA LYS A 53 13.13 12.81 -4.20
C LYS A 53 14.48 12.93 -3.52
N LEU A 54 14.48 12.86 -2.20
CA LEU A 54 15.66 12.95 -1.34
C LEU A 54 15.76 11.72 -0.45
N ARG A 55 15.75 10.53 -1.07
CA ARG A 55 15.86 9.26 -0.36
C ARG A 55 17.27 9.02 0.15
N ASP A 56 17.44 8.51 1.37
CA ASP A 56 18.73 8.02 1.89
C ASP A 56 19.81 9.11 1.85
N ASN A 57 19.49 10.27 2.44
CA ASN A 57 20.34 11.47 2.44
C ASN A 57 20.70 11.96 3.85
N ASN A 58 20.41 11.17 4.89
CA ASN A 58 20.61 11.52 6.31
C ASN A 58 20.04 12.91 6.65
N ILE A 59 18.86 13.23 6.11
CA ILE A 59 18.17 14.47 6.45
C ILE A 59 17.70 14.36 7.90
N SER A 60 18.26 15.18 8.77
CA SER A 60 17.86 15.28 10.19
C SER A 60 16.63 16.17 10.37
N GLU A 61 16.14 16.29 11.59
CA GLU A 61 15.14 17.28 12.02
C GLU A 61 15.40 18.69 11.46
N GLN A 62 16.67 19.14 11.51
CA GLN A 62 17.06 20.46 11.04
C GLN A 62 17.01 20.58 9.52
N GLY A 63 17.40 19.53 8.80
CA GLY A 63 17.26 19.48 7.34
C GLY A 63 15.79 19.52 6.91
N ALA A 64 14.93 18.82 7.66
CA ALA A 64 13.49 18.83 7.44
C ALA A 64 12.86 20.21 7.69
N LYS A 65 13.38 20.98 8.65
CA LYS A 65 12.99 22.38 8.85
C LYS A 65 13.27 23.23 7.61
N TYR A 66 14.47 23.16 7.06
CA TYR A 66 14.80 23.93 5.84
C TYR A 66 13.93 23.52 4.64
N LEU A 67 13.65 22.22 4.49
CA LEU A 67 12.71 21.74 3.47
C LEU A 67 11.28 22.22 3.71
N ALA A 68 10.84 22.30 4.97
CA ALA A 68 9.53 22.82 5.32
C ALA A 68 9.40 24.32 5.00
N ASP A 69 10.42 25.12 5.33
CA ASP A 69 10.46 26.56 5.03
C ASP A 69 10.38 26.81 3.51
N ALA A 70 11.09 25.98 2.73
CA ALA A 70 10.96 25.97 1.27
C ALA A 70 9.55 25.54 0.81
N LEU A 71 9.04 24.44 1.32
CA LEU A 71 7.74 23.89 0.92
C LEU A 71 6.57 24.85 1.23
N ALA A 72 6.67 25.63 2.31
CA ALA A 72 5.65 26.58 2.74
C ALA A 72 5.32 27.65 1.68
N SER A 73 6.33 28.11 0.93
CA SER A 73 6.17 29.12 -0.12
C SER A 73 6.19 28.53 -1.54
N ASN A 74 6.52 27.25 -1.68
CA ASN A 74 6.59 26.60 -2.97
C ASN A 74 5.20 26.32 -3.57
N THR A 75 4.98 26.76 -4.81
CA THR A 75 3.71 26.64 -5.52
C THR A 75 3.75 25.66 -6.71
N THR A 76 4.83 24.91 -6.89
CA THR A 76 4.99 24.01 -8.05
C THR A 76 5.16 22.55 -7.67
N LEU A 77 5.73 22.26 -6.51
CA LEU A 77 6.07 20.93 -6.07
C LEU A 77 4.82 20.13 -5.73
N THR A 78 4.51 19.13 -6.56
CA THR A 78 3.36 18.24 -6.38
C THR A 78 3.74 16.95 -5.68
N THR A 79 5.02 16.54 -5.74
CA THR A 79 5.51 15.30 -5.14
C THR A 79 6.80 15.48 -4.35
N LEU A 80 6.78 15.05 -3.09
CA LEU A 80 7.94 15.06 -2.19
C LEU A 80 8.16 13.67 -1.57
N ILE A 81 9.33 13.09 -1.81
CA ILE A 81 9.73 11.77 -1.32
C ILE A 81 10.96 11.90 -0.42
N LEU A 82 10.78 11.67 0.88
CA LEU A 82 11.82 11.76 1.92
C LEU A 82 12.14 10.39 2.56
N PHE A 83 11.95 9.30 1.82
CA PHE A 83 12.13 7.94 2.35
C PHE A 83 13.56 7.66 2.85
N ASP A 84 13.71 6.94 3.97
CA ASP A 84 15.02 6.55 4.53
C ASP A 84 15.84 7.80 4.92
N ASN A 85 15.36 8.55 5.91
CA ASN A 85 16.08 9.67 6.52
C ASN A 85 15.87 9.66 8.05
N GLU A 86 16.35 10.68 8.74
CA GLU A 86 16.35 10.78 10.21
C GLU A 86 15.51 11.97 10.68
N LEU A 87 14.32 12.13 10.08
CA LEU A 87 13.44 13.25 10.38
C LEU A 87 13.00 13.27 11.85
N GLY A 88 12.66 12.11 12.42
CA GLY A 88 12.02 12.04 13.74
C GLY A 88 10.70 12.81 13.81
N ASP A 89 10.16 12.93 15.02
CA ASP A 89 8.89 13.60 15.25
C ASP A 89 8.95 15.12 15.02
N LYS A 90 10.07 15.75 15.37
CA LYS A 90 10.27 17.19 15.12
C LYS A 90 10.44 17.49 13.63
N GLY A 91 11.16 16.66 12.87
CA GLY A 91 11.21 16.81 11.42
C GLY A 91 9.83 16.62 10.79
N ALA A 92 9.06 15.63 11.25
CA ALA A 92 7.66 15.45 10.83
C ALA A 92 6.78 16.66 11.18
N GLN A 93 6.98 17.27 12.36
CA GLN A 93 6.30 18.51 12.77
C GLN A 93 6.58 19.66 11.80
N HIS A 94 7.84 19.87 11.42
CA HIS A 94 8.20 20.92 10.47
C HIS A 94 7.51 20.71 9.11
N ILE A 95 7.58 19.49 8.56
CA ILE A 95 6.92 19.16 7.29
C ILE A 95 5.39 19.30 7.42
N ALA A 96 4.79 18.90 8.54
CA ALA A 96 3.37 19.05 8.79
C ALA A 96 2.92 20.53 8.85
N ASN A 97 3.72 21.40 9.48
CA ASN A 97 3.43 22.84 9.51
C ASN A 97 3.43 23.45 8.11
N ALA A 98 4.39 23.08 7.26
CA ALA A 98 4.40 23.49 5.86
C ALA A 98 3.20 22.91 5.08
N LEU A 99 2.88 21.64 5.30
CA LEU A 99 1.73 20.97 4.67
C LEU A 99 0.40 21.65 5.04
N ALA A 100 0.25 22.17 6.26
CA ALA A 100 -0.99 22.82 6.70
C ALA A 100 -1.35 24.06 5.86
N ILE A 101 -0.36 24.74 5.27
CA ILE A 101 -0.54 25.93 4.43
C ILE A 101 -0.30 25.67 2.94
N ASN A 102 0.55 24.71 2.59
CA ASN A 102 0.82 24.36 1.21
C ASN A 102 -0.46 23.79 0.54
N ARG A 103 -0.72 24.21 -0.71
CA ARG A 103 -1.91 23.83 -1.49
C ARG A 103 -1.58 23.12 -2.80
N THR A 104 -0.32 22.75 -3.00
CA THR A 104 0.19 22.23 -4.28
C THR A 104 0.75 20.83 -4.15
N LEU A 105 1.27 20.46 -2.97
CA LEU A 105 1.79 19.14 -2.70
C LEU A 105 0.65 18.10 -2.62
N MET A 106 0.63 17.21 -3.61
CA MET A 106 -0.37 16.15 -3.74
C MET A 106 0.13 14.80 -3.24
N THR A 107 1.44 14.55 -3.27
CA THR A 107 2.05 13.30 -2.83
C THR A 107 3.18 13.55 -1.84
N LEU A 108 3.07 12.94 -0.66
CA LEU A 108 4.10 12.97 0.38
C LEU A 108 4.48 11.56 0.84
N SER A 109 5.78 11.28 0.90
CA SER A 109 6.31 10.03 1.46
C SER A 109 7.33 10.32 2.55
N LEU A 110 6.96 9.99 3.79
CA LEU A 110 7.77 10.07 5.01
C LEU A 110 8.10 8.67 5.56
N LYS A 111 8.21 7.69 4.68
CA LYS A 111 8.51 6.30 5.03
C LYS A 111 9.92 6.18 5.65
N ARG A 112 10.17 5.29 6.62
CA ARG A 112 11.49 5.10 7.27
C ARG A 112 12.14 6.41 7.70
N ASN A 113 11.50 7.09 8.63
CA ASN A 113 11.93 8.39 9.15
C ASN A 113 11.90 8.48 10.67
N HIS A 114 11.78 7.34 11.36
CA HIS A 114 11.69 7.28 12.83
C HIS A 114 10.55 8.14 13.40
N ILE A 115 9.41 8.19 12.70
CA ILE A 115 8.22 8.91 13.15
C ILE A 115 7.47 8.03 14.16
N GLU A 116 7.22 8.53 15.35
CA GLU A 116 6.48 7.88 16.42
C GLU A 116 5.07 8.50 16.55
N PRO A 117 4.25 8.18 17.57
CA PRO A 117 2.90 8.72 17.70
C PRO A 117 2.82 10.25 17.67
N GLU A 118 3.80 10.97 18.24
CA GLU A 118 3.80 12.43 18.29
C GLU A 118 3.98 13.04 16.89
N GLY A 119 4.93 12.53 16.10
CA GLY A 119 5.12 12.94 14.72
C GLY A 119 3.88 12.66 13.85
N ALA A 120 3.23 11.52 14.08
CA ALA A 120 1.96 11.19 13.41
C ALA A 120 0.84 12.15 13.80
N GLN A 121 0.80 12.62 15.04
CA GLN A 121 -0.15 13.64 15.50
C GLN A 121 0.02 14.96 14.73
N TYR A 122 1.25 15.44 14.55
CA TYR A 122 1.48 16.65 13.76
C TYR A 122 1.00 16.49 12.31
N VAL A 123 1.33 15.37 11.68
CA VAL A 123 0.86 15.05 10.32
C VAL A 123 -0.67 15.01 10.26
N ALA A 124 -1.32 14.37 11.23
CA ALA A 124 -2.79 14.33 11.31
C ALA A 124 -3.42 15.72 11.43
N ASN A 125 -2.85 16.59 12.27
CA ASN A 125 -3.31 17.97 12.43
C ASN A 125 -3.16 18.79 11.14
N ALA A 126 -2.13 18.53 10.35
CA ALA A 126 -1.99 19.14 9.03
C ALA A 126 -3.04 18.60 8.04
N LEU A 127 -3.28 17.29 8.02
CA LEU A 127 -4.25 16.64 7.14
C LEU A 127 -5.69 17.10 7.38
N SER A 128 -6.07 17.42 8.60
CA SER A 128 -7.43 17.89 8.91
C SER A 128 -7.76 19.25 8.29
N ARG A 129 -6.73 20.02 7.90
CA ARG A 129 -6.84 21.36 7.29
C ARG A 129 -6.38 21.40 5.84
N ASN A 130 -5.53 20.45 5.44
CA ASN A 130 -4.98 20.39 4.10
C ASN A 130 -6.02 19.85 3.10
N THR A 131 -6.17 20.57 1.99
CA THR A 131 -7.14 20.26 0.92
C THR A 131 -6.45 19.95 -0.41
N ALA A 132 -5.16 19.61 -0.40
CA ALA A 132 -4.39 19.33 -1.61
C ALA A 132 -3.80 17.92 -1.64
N LEU A 133 -3.47 17.34 -0.48
CA LEU A 133 -2.76 16.08 -0.41
C LEU A 133 -3.66 14.90 -0.76
N ILE A 134 -3.31 14.21 -1.85
CA ILE A 134 -4.03 13.07 -2.40
C ILE A 134 -3.42 11.76 -1.89
N ARG A 135 -2.11 11.70 -1.68
CA ARG A 135 -1.37 10.50 -1.31
C ARG A 135 -0.40 10.76 -0.17
N LEU A 136 -0.53 9.96 0.88
CA LEU A 136 0.38 9.95 2.03
C LEU A 136 0.95 8.55 2.26
N ALA A 137 2.27 8.48 2.41
CA ALA A 137 2.97 7.26 2.78
C ALA A 137 3.82 7.46 4.04
N LEU A 138 3.52 6.65 5.07
CA LEU A 138 4.11 6.69 6.40
C LEU A 138 4.68 5.32 6.83
N SER A 139 4.98 4.46 5.86
CA SER A 139 5.42 3.07 6.10
C SER A 139 6.77 2.96 6.83
N ALA A 140 6.94 1.89 7.60
CA ALA A 140 8.16 1.57 8.32
C ALA A 140 8.60 2.73 9.25
N ASN A 141 7.66 3.16 10.07
CA ASN A 141 7.84 4.08 11.19
C ASN A 141 7.29 3.39 12.46
N ASN A 142 7.25 4.07 13.60
CA ASN A 142 6.76 3.53 14.87
C ASN A 142 5.46 4.22 15.33
N ILE A 143 4.52 4.44 14.40
CA ILE A 143 3.31 5.24 14.63
C ILE A 143 2.41 4.66 15.75
N GLY A 144 2.36 3.33 15.88
CA GLY A 144 1.58 2.66 16.92
C GLY A 144 0.07 2.91 16.84
N ASN A 145 -0.63 2.52 17.90
CA ASN A 145 -2.08 2.70 18.01
C ASN A 145 -2.47 4.18 18.16
N ASP A 146 -1.71 4.93 18.96
CA ASP A 146 -2.02 6.34 19.28
C ASP A 146 -1.83 7.24 18.05
N GLY A 147 -0.74 7.06 17.31
CA GLY A 147 -0.54 7.78 16.05
C GLY A 147 -1.61 7.43 15.01
N ALA A 148 -2.06 6.17 14.96
CA ALA A 148 -3.17 5.75 14.11
C ALA A 148 -4.51 6.37 14.54
N GLN A 149 -4.73 6.58 15.84
CA GLN A 149 -5.90 7.31 16.33
C GLN A 149 -5.91 8.75 15.82
N HIS A 150 -4.79 9.46 15.92
CA HIS A 150 -4.68 10.82 15.40
C HIS A 150 -4.97 10.88 13.89
N LEU A 151 -4.36 9.97 13.12
CA LEU A 151 -4.61 9.88 11.68
C LEU A 151 -6.08 9.56 11.37
N ALA A 152 -6.71 8.65 12.12
CA ALA A 152 -8.12 8.32 11.95
C ALA A 152 -9.04 9.52 12.21
N ASN A 153 -8.76 10.32 13.24
CA ASN A 153 -9.52 11.54 13.54
C ASN A 153 -9.42 12.56 12.39
N ALA A 154 -8.24 12.69 11.77
CA ALA A 154 -8.06 13.55 10.60
C ALA A 154 -8.81 12.99 9.36
N LEU A 155 -8.73 11.68 9.12
CA LEU A 155 -9.41 11.01 8.01
C LEU A 155 -10.92 11.18 8.04
N ALA A 156 -11.53 11.21 9.24
CA ALA A 156 -12.98 11.33 9.38
C ALA A 156 -13.55 12.58 8.70
N ASN A 157 -12.76 13.67 8.62
CA ASN A 157 -13.17 14.94 8.03
C ASN A 157 -12.38 15.32 6.77
N ASN A 158 -11.32 14.59 6.43
CA ASN A 158 -10.50 14.89 5.26
C ASN A 158 -11.24 14.51 3.96
N THR A 159 -11.32 15.46 3.04
CA THR A 159 -12.09 15.35 1.79
C THR A 159 -11.21 15.18 0.53
N THR A 160 -9.92 14.90 0.68
CA THR A 160 -8.96 14.97 -0.44
C THR A 160 -8.01 13.78 -0.53
N LEU A 161 -7.65 13.19 0.62
CA LEU A 161 -6.74 12.07 0.68
C LEU A 161 -7.41 10.81 0.14
N THR A 162 -6.87 10.30 -0.98
CA THR A 162 -7.38 9.09 -1.63
C THR A 162 -6.54 7.84 -1.34
N LYS A 163 -5.27 8.02 -0.96
CA LYS A 163 -4.31 6.92 -0.76
C LYS A 163 -3.54 7.09 0.54
N LEU A 164 -3.73 6.17 1.47
CA LEU A 164 -2.98 6.11 2.72
C LEU A 164 -2.20 4.79 2.82
N ILE A 165 -0.88 4.90 3.05
CA ILE A 165 0.03 3.75 3.08
C ILE A 165 0.79 3.73 4.41
N MET A 166 0.44 2.78 5.29
CA MET A 166 0.96 2.66 6.65
C MET A 166 1.54 1.27 6.94
N VAL A 167 2.24 0.68 5.98
CA VAL A 167 2.91 -0.64 6.13
C VAL A 167 3.90 -0.63 7.30
N GLN A 168 3.93 -1.66 8.13
CA GLN A 168 4.92 -1.83 9.20
C GLN A 168 5.00 -0.64 10.15
N ASN A 169 3.93 -0.40 10.92
CA ASN A 169 3.83 0.71 11.87
C ASN A 169 3.38 0.32 13.29
N GLY A 170 3.18 -0.98 13.56
CA GLY A 170 2.72 -1.43 14.88
C GLY A 170 1.31 -0.95 15.26
N ILE A 171 0.46 -0.66 14.26
CA ILE A 171 -0.94 -0.26 14.44
C ILE A 171 -1.76 -1.50 14.81
N GLY A 172 -1.62 -2.11 15.98
CA GLY A 172 -2.41 -3.31 16.33
C GLY A 172 -3.94 -3.15 16.22
N ASN A 173 -4.69 -4.11 16.77
CA ASN A 173 -6.16 -4.14 16.64
C ASN A 173 -6.86 -2.84 17.06
N GLN A 174 -6.38 -2.17 18.11
CA GLN A 174 -6.93 -0.89 18.59
C GLN A 174 -6.70 0.25 17.60
N GLY A 175 -5.49 0.39 17.05
CA GLY A 175 -5.21 1.41 16.04
C GLY A 175 -6.07 1.20 14.78
N VAL A 176 -6.26 -0.05 14.36
CA VAL A 176 -7.17 -0.39 13.25
C VAL A 176 -8.63 -0.11 13.58
N GLN A 177 -9.06 -0.27 14.83
CA GLN A 177 -10.41 0.11 15.25
C GLN A 177 -10.69 1.60 14.99
N TYR A 178 -9.75 2.48 15.33
CA TYR A 178 -9.89 3.91 15.06
C TYR A 178 -9.98 4.19 13.57
N ILE A 179 -9.08 3.61 12.77
CA ILE A 179 -9.09 3.75 11.32
C ILE A 179 -10.42 3.25 10.76
N ALA A 180 -10.87 2.07 11.13
CA ALA A 180 -12.13 1.47 10.70
C ALA A 180 -13.34 2.39 11.01
N ASN A 181 -13.39 2.98 12.19
CA ASN A 181 -14.46 3.93 12.54
C ASN A 181 -14.44 5.17 11.65
N SER A 182 -13.27 5.71 11.30
CA SER A 182 -13.17 6.85 10.37
C SER A 182 -13.64 6.51 8.95
N LEU A 183 -13.39 5.27 8.48
CA LEU A 183 -13.76 4.81 7.13
C LEU A 183 -15.28 4.72 6.90
N LYS A 184 -16.08 4.62 7.97
CA LYS A 184 -17.54 4.58 7.87
C LYS A 184 -18.11 5.88 7.31
N ASN A 185 -17.45 7.01 7.59
CA ASN A 185 -17.88 8.35 7.16
C ASN A 185 -16.98 8.93 6.07
N ASN A 186 -15.74 8.47 5.94
CA ASN A 186 -14.84 8.95 4.91
C ASN A 186 -15.32 8.49 3.51
N THR A 187 -15.44 9.45 2.59
CA THR A 187 -15.96 9.24 1.23
C THR A 187 -14.90 9.36 0.14
N THR A 188 -13.62 9.49 0.50
CA THR A 188 -12.55 9.89 -0.42
C THR A 188 -11.40 8.89 -0.47
N LEU A 189 -11.16 8.16 0.62
CA LEU A 189 -10.08 7.20 0.72
C LEU A 189 -10.40 5.94 -0.09
N THR A 190 -9.80 5.85 -1.27
CA THR A 190 -9.99 4.72 -2.20
C THR A 190 -8.98 3.61 -1.99
N LYS A 191 -7.82 3.89 -1.39
CA LYS A 191 -6.79 2.89 -1.11
C LYS A 191 -6.23 3.02 0.30
N LEU A 192 -6.30 1.91 1.04
CA LEU A 192 -5.71 1.75 2.35
C LEU A 192 -4.74 0.56 2.34
N ASN A 193 -3.53 0.79 2.82
CA ASN A 193 -2.51 -0.25 2.94
C ASN A 193 -2.00 -0.35 4.39
N LEU A 194 -2.31 -1.48 5.03
CA LEU A 194 -2.03 -1.82 6.42
C LEU A 194 -1.18 -3.10 6.53
N VAL A 195 -0.35 -3.39 5.54
CA VAL A 195 0.53 -4.56 5.54
C VAL A 195 1.44 -4.59 6.77
N ASN A 196 1.62 -5.77 7.37
CA ASN A 196 2.53 -5.97 8.50
C ASN A 196 2.26 -5.04 9.70
N ASN A 197 1.02 -5.00 10.21
CA ASN A 197 0.62 -4.19 11.36
C ASN A 197 0.08 -5.01 12.54
N GLN A 198 0.38 -6.31 12.58
CA GLN A 198 -0.01 -7.20 13.69
C GLN A 198 -1.55 -7.24 13.89
N ILE A 199 -2.29 -7.10 12.80
CA ILE A 199 -3.75 -7.14 12.79
C ILE A 199 -4.20 -8.59 12.96
N THR A 200 -5.03 -8.86 13.96
CA THR A 200 -5.61 -10.20 14.17
C THR A 200 -7.07 -10.26 13.72
N HIS A 201 -7.75 -11.37 13.98
CA HIS A 201 -9.19 -11.51 13.77
C HIS A 201 -10.03 -10.37 14.39
N LEU A 202 -9.60 -9.79 15.53
CA LEU A 202 -10.29 -8.64 16.15
C LEU A 202 -10.19 -7.37 15.30
N GLY A 203 -8.99 -7.04 14.79
CA GLY A 203 -8.83 -5.92 13.87
C GLY A 203 -9.55 -6.14 12.54
N ALA A 204 -9.56 -7.38 12.04
CA ALA A 204 -10.33 -7.77 10.86
C ALA A 204 -11.84 -7.59 11.06
N ARG A 205 -12.37 -7.88 12.25
CA ARG A 205 -13.76 -7.59 12.61
C ARG A 205 -14.08 -6.10 12.48
N TYR A 206 -13.27 -5.22 13.06
CA TYR A 206 -13.49 -3.77 12.94
C TYR A 206 -13.45 -3.30 11.48
N LEU A 207 -12.51 -3.80 10.68
CA LEU A 207 -12.45 -3.51 9.26
C LEU A 207 -13.68 -4.04 8.51
N SER A 208 -14.20 -5.21 8.86
CA SER A 208 -15.41 -5.76 8.25
C SER A 208 -16.66 -4.90 8.52
N ASP A 209 -16.79 -4.36 9.74
CA ASP A 209 -17.86 -3.43 10.10
C ASP A 209 -17.75 -2.14 9.27
N ALA A 210 -16.53 -1.67 9.02
CA ALA A 210 -16.28 -0.48 8.19
C ALA A 210 -16.53 -0.74 6.71
N LEU A 211 -16.10 -1.88 6.18
CA LEU A 211 -16.30 -2.28 4.77
C LEU A 211 -17.78 -2.41 4.42
N SER A 212 -18.62 -2.83 5.38
CA SER A 212 -20.07 -2.92 5.18
C SER A 212 -20.73 -1.55 4.98
N CYS A 213 -20.10 -0.47 5.46
CA CYS A 213 -20.59 0.90 5.34
C CYS A 213 -19.80 1.76 4.34
N SER A 214 -18.58 1.36 3.99
CA SER A 214 -17.65 2.18 3.21
C SER A 214 -18.14 2.41 1.79
N LYS A 215 -18.21 3.68 1.40
CA LYS A 215 -18.70 4.12 0.09
C LYS A 215 -17.60 4.37 -0.94
N ALA A 216 -16.33 4.37 -0.52
CA ALA A 216 -15.22 4.83 -1.36
C ALA A 216 -14.06 3.84 -1.46
N LEU A 217 -13.87 2.96 -0.48
CA LEU A 217 -12.67 2.12 -0.42
C LEU A 217 -12.72 1.04 -1.51
N THR A 218 -11.80 1.12 -2.48
CA THR A 218 -11.71 0.19 -3.61
C THR A 218 -10.54 -0.79 -3.49
N LYS A 219 -9.51 -0.43 -2.71
CA LYS A 219 -8.28 -1.22 -2.57
C LYS A 219 -7.88 -1.33 -1.11
N LEU A 220 -7.89 -2.55 -0.58
CA LEU A 220 -7.49 -2.84 0.79
C LEU A 220 -6.36 -3.89 0.80
N HIS A 221 -5.22 -3.50 1.36
CA HIS A 221 -4.07 -4.40 1.51
C HIS A 221 -3.85 -4.72 2.99
N LEU A 222 -3.98 -6.00 3.33
CA LEU A 222 -3.86 -6.54 4.69
C LEU A 222 -2.84 -7.68 4.78
N ASN A 223 -1.98 -7.84 3.78
CA ASN A 223 -1.02 -8.94 3.78
C ASN A 223 0.01 -8.86 4.91
N HIS A 224 0.61 -10.00 5.26
CA HIS A 224 1.53 -10.17 6.40
C HIS A 224 0.94 -9.71 7.74
N ASN A 225 -0.31 -10.08 8.02
CA ASN A 225 -0.92 -9.89 9.33
C ASN A 225 -1.25 -11.26 9.94
N ASN A 226 -2.01 -11.30 11.04
CA ASN A 226 -2.38 -12.54 11.73
C ASN A 226 -3.90 -12.70 11.78
N ILE A 227 -4.57 -12.42 10.66
CA ILE A 227 -6.04 -12.38 10.56
C ILE A 227 -6.69 -13.74 10.89
N GLY A 228 -6.11 -14.84 10.42
CA GLY A 228 -6.62 -16.19 10.66
C GLY A 228 -7.95 -16.49 9.98
N ALA A 229 -8.45 -17.72 10.15
CA ALA A 229 -9.73 -18.16 9.62
C ALA A 229 -10.93 -17.34 10.14
N GLU A 230 -10.96 -17.04 11.45
CA GLU A 230 -12.03 -16.22 12.04
C GLU A 230 -12.05 -14.78 11.49
N GLY A 231 -10.88 -14.16 11.31
CA GLY A 231 -10.81 -12.84 10.68
C GLY A 231 -11.24 -12.87 9.21
N ALA A 232 -10.91 -13.95 8.49
CA ALA A 232 -11.36 -14.17 7.13
C ALA A 232 -12.88 -14.26 7.03
N LYS A 233 -13.52 -14.95 7.98
CA LYS A 233 -14.98 -15.05 8.09
C LYS A 233 -15.64 -13.68 8.29
N HIS A 234 -15.07 -12.82 9.15
CA HIS A 234 -15.56 -11.45 9.30
C HIS A 234 -15.47 -10.67 7.98
N ILE A 235 -14.32 -10.72 7.30
CA ILE A 235 -14.13 -10.03 6.02
C ILE A 235 -15.09 -10.58 4.96
N ALA A 236 -15.26 -11.90 4.88
CA ALA A 236 -16.19 -12.55 3.96
C ALA A 236 -17.62 -12.07 4.16
N ASN A 237 -18.09 -11.96 5.41
CA ASN A 237 -19.43 -11.45 5.70
C ASN A 237 -19.63 -10.02 5.18
N ALA A 238 -18.62 -9.15 5.32
CA ALA A 238 -18.69 -7.79 4.78
C ALA A 238 -18.70 -7.78 3.24
N LEU A 239 -17.94 -8.68 2.60
CA LEU A 239 -17.89 -8.79 1.14
C LEU A 239 -19.24 -9.14 0.51
N ILE A 240 -20.14 -9.83 1.20
CA ILE A 240 -21.47 -10.19 0.67
C ILE A 240 -22.24 -8.93 0.23
N ASN A 241 -22.17 -7.85 1.02
CA ASN A 241 -22.92 -6.62 0.78
C ASN A 241 -22.04 -5.45 0.30
N ASN A 242 -20.71 -5.59 0.34
CA ASN A 242 -19.82 -4.54 -0.11
C ASN A 242 -19.87 -4.39 -1.63
N THR A 243 -20.11 -3.17 -2.10
CA THR A 243 -20.27 -2.83 -3.52
C THR A 243 -19.15 -1.96 -4.08
N THR A 244 -18.05 -1.78 -3.33
CA THR A 244 -17.00 -0.81 -3.65
C THR A 244 -15.61 -1.42 -3.76
N LEU A 245 -15.33 -2.51 -3.04
CA LEU A 245 -14.00 -3.10 -2.93
C LEU A 245 -13.68 -3.94 -4.17
N ILE A 246 -12.77 -3.41 -4.99
CA ILE A 246 -12.33 -4.00 -6.26
C ILE A 246 -11.13 -4.94 -6.04
N LYS A 247 -10.23 -4.58 -5.13
CA LYS A 247 -9.00 -5.33 -4.82
C LYS A 247 -8.82 -5.56 -3.33
N LEU A 248 -8.63 -6.83 -2.97
CA LEU A 248 -8.34 -7.27 -1.61
C LEU A 248 -7.10 -8.15 -1.59
N ASP A 249 -6.11 -7.78 -0.76
CA ASP A 249 -4.93 -8.59 -0.50
C ASP A 249 -4.93 -9.11 0.94
N LEU A 250 -5.08 -10.42 1.09
CA LEU A 250 -5.07 -11.17 2.35
C LEU A 250 -3.91 -12.17 2.39
N SER A 251 -2.90 -12.04 1.53
CA SER A 251 -1.77 -12.98 1.55
C SER A 251 -1.02 -12.99 2.88
N HIS A 252 -0.40 -14.11 3.26
CA HIS A 252 0.34 -14.24 4.53
C HIS A 252 -0.49 -13.88 5.77
N ASN A 253 -1.63 -14.54 5.98
CA ASN A 253 -2.54 -14.30 7.11
C ASN A 253 -3.03 -15.56 7.82
N GLY A 254 -2.58 -16.75 7.40
CA GLY A 254 -3.03 -18.01 7.99
C GLY A 254 -4.53 -18.24 7.88
N ILE A 255 -5.11 -17.87 6.73
CA ILE A 255 -6.57 -17.94 6.47
C ILE A 255 -7.10 -19.39 6.55
N ARG A 256 -6.29 -20.38 6.15
CA ARG A 256 -6.59 -21.82 6.18
C ARG A 256 -7.81 -22.20 5.34
N SER A 257 -8.17 -23.48 5.34
CA SER A 257 -9.33 -24.03 4.63
C SER A 257 -10.64 -23.36 5.02
N ASP A 258 -10.90 -23.17 6.31
CA ASP A 258 -12.19 -22.69 6.83
C ASP A 258 -12.40 -21.20 6.52
N GLY A 259 -11.32 -20.41 6.58
CA GLY A 259 -11.35 -19.02 6.14
C GLY A 259 -11.52 -18.93 4.62
N ALA A 260 -10.87 -19.81 3.84
CA ALA A 260 -11.06 -19.87 2.39
C ALA A 260 -12.48 -20.29 2.02
N GLN A 261 -13.11 -21.20 2.76
CA GLN A 261 -14.52 -21.56 2.60
C GLN A 261 -15.42 -20.34 2.82
N SER A 262 -15.16 -19.57 3.87
CA SER A 262 -15.94 -18.35 4.16
C SER A 262 -15.83 -17.34 3.02
N ILE A 263 -14.61 -17.10 2.52
CA ILE A 263 -14.36 -16.21 1.39
C ILE A 263 -15.04 -16.74 0.11
N ALA A 264 -14.92 -18.04 -0.17
CA ALA A 264 -15.58 -18.67 -1.31
C ALA A 264 -17.10 -18.47 -1.29
N ASN A 265 -17.74 -18.67 -0.13
CA ASN A 265 -19.17 -18.42 0.04
C ASN A 265 -19.53 -16.97 -0.30
N ALA A 266 -18.74 -16.00 0.16
CA ALA A 266 -18.97 -14.59 -0.15
C ALA A 266 -18.81 -14.28 -1.65
N LEU A 267 -17.85 -14.91 -2.33
CA LEU A 267 -17.63 -14.74 -3.78
C LEU A 267 -18.80 -15.23 -4.64
N THR A 268 -19.65 -16.14 -4.14
CA THR A 268 -20.85 -16.57 -4.89
C THR A 268 -21.87 -15.44 -5.08
N SER A 269 -21.90 -14.48 -4.13
CA SER A 269 -22.84 -13.36 -4.11
C SER A 269 -22.18 -12.03 -4.50
N ASN A 270 -20.91 -11.83 -4.15
CA ASN A 270 -20.21 -10.59 -4.46
C ASN A 270 -20.02 -10.42 -5.99
N ARG A 271 -20.40 -9.24 -6.50
CA ARG A 271 -20.33 -8.89 -7.93
C ARG A 271 -19.43 -7.67 -8.20
N VAL A 272 -18.46 -7.39 -7.34
CA VAL A 272 -17.59 -6.20 -7.47
C VAL A 272 -16.12 -6.53 -7.37
N LEU A 273 -15.74 -7.50 -6.52
CA LEU A 273 -14.35 -7.87 -6.34
C LEU A 273 -13.80 -8.49 -7.63
N THR A 274 -12.70 -7.91 -8.13
CA THR A 274 -12.04 -8.34 -9.38
C THR A 274 -10.67 -8.94 -9.14
N VAL A 275 -10.00 -8.55 -8.06
CA VAL A 275 -8.65 -9.00 -7.69
C VAL A 275 -8.64 -9.46 -6.24
N LEU A 276 -8.33 -10.74 -6.04
CA LEU A 276 -8.21 -11.34 -4.73
C LEU A 276 -6.85 -12.04 -4.61
N ASN A 277 -6.08 -11.67 -3.59
CA ASN A 277 -4.85 -12.36 -3.25
C ASN A 277 -4.97 -13.12 -1.93
N LEU A 278 -4.83 -14.45 -2.03
CA LEU A 278 -4.85 -15.39 -0.92
C LEU A 278 -3.55 -16.20 -0.83
N SER A 279 -2.46 -15.75 -1.45
CA SER A 279 -1.17 -16.46 -1.40
C SER A 279 -0.66 -16.65 0.04
N CYS A 280 0.09 -17.72 0.29
CA CYS A 280 0.75 -17.96 1.59
C CYS A 280 -0.23 -18.06 2.78
N ASN A 281 -1.30 -18.84 2.65
CA ASN A 281 -2.38 -18.90 3.64
C ASN A 281 -2.75 -20.32 4.13
N ASP A 282 -2.01 -21.35 3.71
CA ASP A 282 -2.27 -22.74 4.10
C ASP A 282 -3.72 -23.18 3.76
N ILE A 283 -4.20 -22.80 2.58
CA ILE A 283 -5.59 -23.05 2.13
C ILE A 283 -5.85 -24.56 1.97
N ARG A 284 -4.83 -25.32 1.53
CA ARG A 284 -4.88 -26.75 1.27
C ARG A 284 -5.90 -27.17 0.21
N ALA A 285 -5.94 -28.47 -0.07
CA ALA A 285 -6.85 -29.03 -1.07
C ALA A 285 -8.33 -28.73 -0.80
N GLU A 286 -8.75 -28.70 0.47
CA GLU A 286 -10.15 -28.50 0.83
C GLU A 286 -10.59 -27.03 0.67
N GLY A 287 -9.75 -26.07 1.07
CA GLY A 287 -10.05 -24.66 0.80
C GLY A 287 -10.05 -24.35 -0.71
N ALA A 288 -9.17 -25.00 -1.48
CA ALA A 288 -9.16 -24.89 -2.94
C ALA A 288 -10.42 -25.46 -3.59
N ARG A 289 -10.99 -26.55 -3.06
CA ARG A 289 -12.28 -27.09 -3.49
C ARG A 289 -13.40 -26.07 -3.31
N HIS A 290 -13.48 -25.42 -2.16
CA HIS A 290 -14.49 -24.37 -1.94
C HIS A 290 -14.32 -23.18 -2.89
N LEU A 291 -13.08 -22.74 -3.12
CA LEU A 291 -12.80 -21.68 -4.09
C LEU A 291 -13.22 -22.10 -5.52
N ALA A 292 -12.96 -23.34 -5.91
CA ALA A 292 -13.40 -23.88 -7.19
C ALA A 292 -14.93 -23.82 -7.35
N ASP A 293 -15.67 -24.28 -6.33
CA ASP A 293 -17.14 -24.23 -6.32
C ASP A 293 -17.67 -22.79 -6.50
N ALA A 294 -16.99 -21.81 -5.89
CA ALA A 294 -17.34 -20.40 -6.01
C ALA A 294 -17.02 -19.82 -7.40
N LEU A 295 -15.88 -20.21 -7.99
CA LEU A 295 -15.45 -19.73 -9.31
C LEU A 295 -16.42 -20.12 -10.42
N ILE A 296 -17.12 -21.25 -10.32
CA ILE A 296 -18.15 -21.64 -11.30
C ILE A 296 -19.29 -20.60 -11.37
N ARG A 297 -19.59 -19.91 -10.25
CA ARG A 297 -20.71 -18.97 -10.14
C ARG A 297 -20.28 -17.50 -10.19
N ASN A 298 -19.03 -17.23 -9.83
CA ASN A 298 -18.51 -15.88 -9.81
C ASN A 298 -18.17 -15.41 -11.24
N THR A 299 -18.66 -14.24 -11.59
CA THR A 299 -18.54 -13.66 -12.93
C THR A 299 -17.84 -12.31 -12.92
N THR A 300 -17.05 -12.02 -11.88
CA THR A 300 -16.42 -10.70 -11.70
C THR A 300 -14.95 -10.79 -11.36
N LEU A 301 -14.52 -11.88 -10.74
CA LEU A 301 -13.12 -12.11 -10.42
C LEU A 301 -12.33 -12.34 -11.70
N THR A 302 -11.31 -11.51 -11.89
CA THR A 302 -10.41 -11.53 -13.05
C THR A 302 -9.01 -12.01 -12.67
N THR A 303 -8.62 -11.86 -11.40
CA THR A 303 -7.34 -12.27 -10.86
C THR A 303 -7.51 -12.97 -9.52
N LEU A 304 -6.98 -14.19 -9.42
CA LEU A 304 -6.92 -14.98 -8.19
C LEU A 304 -5.50 -15.48 -7.93
N GLU A 305 -4.88 -14.96 -6.87
CA GLU A 305 -3.53 -15.36 -6.46
C GLU A 305 -3.61 -16.40 -5.34
N LEU A 306 -3.11 -17.61 -5.60
CA LEU A 306 -3.15 -18.76 -4.70
C LEU A 306 -1.77 -19.38 -4.47
N SER A 307 -0.68 -18.66 -4.77
CA SER A 307 0.67 -19.21 -4.63
C SER A 307 0.99 -19.61 -3.17
N ARG A 308 1.82 -20.64 -2.97
CA ARG A 308 2.28 -21.10 -1.64
C ARG A 308 1.15 -21.44 -0.66
N ASN A 309 0.18 -22.26 -1.06
CA ASN A 309 -0.98 -22.61 -0.24
C ASN A 309 -1.11 -24.09 0.10
N ASP A 310 -0.10 -24.90 -0.23
CA ASP A 310 -0.11 -26.35 0.00
C ASP A 310 -1.36 -27.03 -0.59
N ILE A 311 -1.82 -26.55 -1.75
CA ILE A 311 -3.07 -27.00 -2.36
C ILE A 311 -3.00 -28.47 -2.78
N GLY A 312 -1.83 -28.93 -3.22
CA GLY A 312 -1.60 -30.28 -3.72
C GLY A 312 -2.37 -30.57 -5.02
N LEU A 313 -2.09 -31.74 -5.60
CA LEU A 313 -2.67 -32.14 -6.88
C LEU A 313 -4.20 -32.17 -6.87
N ARG A 314 -4.82 -32.75 -5.81
CA ARG A 314 -6.28 -32.84 -5.67
C ARG A 314 -6.95 -31.47 -5.68
N GLY A 315 -6.39 -30.49 -4.97
CA GLY A 315 -6.96 -29.15 -4.93
C GLY A 315 -6.81 -28.43 -6.26
N VAL A 316 -5.69 -28.63 -6.96
CA VAL A 316 -5.48 -28.07 -8.30
C VAL A 316 -6.40 -28.71 -9.34
N GLN A 317 -6.69 -30.00 -9.25
CA GLN A 317 -7.70 -30.65 -10.10
C GLN A 317 -9.08 -30.01 -9.92
N ASN A 318 -9.52 -29.78 -8.68
CA ASN A 318 -10.79 -29.10 -8.42
C ASN A 318 -10.83 -27.70 -9.06
N LEU A 319 -9.75 -26.92 -8.90
CA LEU A 319 -9.63 -25.59 -9.51
C LEU A 319 -9.65 -25.67 -11.03
N ALA A 320 -8.95 -26.64 -11.63
CA ALA A 320 -8.91 -26.85 -13.06
C ALA A 320 -10.30 -27.13 -13.65
N ASP A 321 -11.05 -28.03 -13.01
CA ASP A 321 -12.40 -28.40 -13.43
C ASP A 321 -13.34 -27.20 -13.39
N ALA A 322 -13.21 -26.33 -12.38
CA ALA A 322 -13.97 -25.09 -12.28
C ALA A 322 -13.56 -24.04 -13.34
N ILE A 323 -12.26 -23.86 -13.56
CA ILE A 323 -11.72 -22.87 -14.49
C ILE A 323 -12.16 -23.15 -15.92
N ILE A 324 -12.25 -24.41 -16.35
CA ILE A 324 -12.71 -24.76 -17.71
C ILE A 324 -14.08 -24.14 -18.03
N HIS A 325 -14.92 -23.92 -17.01
CA HIS A 325 -16.24 -23.30 -17.17
C HIS A 325 -16.28 -21.81 -16.82
N ASN A 326 -15.24 -21.26 -16.18
CA ASN A 326 -15.19 -19.85 -15.81
C ASN A 326 -14.74 -18.99 -16.99
N THR A 327 -15.54 -17.97 -17.33
CA THR A 327 -15.32 -17.11 -18.49
C THR A 327 -14.78 -15.72 -18.15
N THR A 328 -14.47 -15.43 -16.88
CA THR A 328 -14.08 -14.09 -16.42
C THR A 328 -12.67 -14.01 -15.85
N LEU A 329 -12.15 -15.14 -15.34
CA LEU A 329 -10.83 -15.20 -14.73
C LEU A 329 -9.75 -15.21 -15.81
N THR A 330 -8.94 -14.15 -15.83
CA THR A 330 -7.86 -13.93 -16.81
C THR A 330 -6.49 -14.30 -16.27
N MET A 331 -6.33 -14.30 -14.94
CA MET A 331 -5.10 -14.60 -14.25
C MET A 331 -5.34 -15.49 -13.03
N MET A 332 -4.65 -16.63 -12.98
CA MET A 332 -4.54 -17.45 -11.78
C MET A 332 -3.09 -17.83 -11.53
N ASN A 333 -2.63 -17.65 -10.29
CA ASN A 333 -1.29 -18.03 -9.87
C ASN A 333 -1.35 -19.18 -8.87
N LEU A 334 -0.81 -20.33 -9.27
CA LEU A 334 -0.71 -21.57 -8.50
C LEU A 334 0.74 -21.94 -8.15
N LYS A 335 1.71 -21.04 -8.36
CA LYS A 335 3.12 -21.29 -8.02
C LYS A 335 3.29 -21.83 -6.60
N TRP A 336 4.21 -22.77 -6.46
CA TRP A 336 4.60 -23.34 -5.17
C TRP A 336 3.44 -24.03 -4.41
N ASN A 337 2.61 -24.80 -5.10
CA ASN A 337 1.51 -25.58 -4.51
C ASN A 337 1.68 -27.11 -4.57
N GLN A 338 2.93 -27.60 -4.70
CA GLN A 338 3.26 -29.03 -4.69
C GLN A 338 2.45 -29.84 -5.73
N ILE A 339 2.46 -29.38 -6.98
CA ILE A 339 1.70 -29.99 -8.08
C ILE A 339 2.49 -31.05 -8.86
N GLU A 340 3.82 -31.04 -8.72
CA GLU A 340 4.76 -31.94 -9.42
C GLU A 340 4.50 -32.01 -10.95
N ASP A 341 4.98 -33.05 -11.62
CA ASP A 341 4.86 -33.19 -13.08
C ASP A 341 3.40 -33.36 -13.54
N GLN A 342 2.55 -33.95 -12.70
CA GLN A 342 1.11 -34.11 -12.98
C GLN A 342 0.39 -32.76 -13.04
N GLY A 343 0.91 -31.72 -12.36
CA GLY A 343 0.44 -30.36 -12.48
C GLY A 343 0.56 -29.79 -13.89
N ALA A 344 1.64 -30.14 -14.62
CA ALA A 344 1.83 -29.68 -15.99
C ALA A 344 0.75 -30.22 -16.94
N GLN A 345 0.31 -31.47 -16.73
CA GLN A 345 -0.79 -32.07 -17.50
C GLN A 345 -2.11 -31.34 -17.24
N ILE A 346 -2.39 -30.97 -15.99
CA ILE A 346 -3.60 -30.21 -15.63
C ILE A 346 -3.59 -28.83 -16.29
N VAL A 347 -2.46 -28.12 -16.21
CA VAL A 347 -2.27 -26.80 -16.84
C VAL A 347 -2.46 -26.89 -18.36
N ALA A 348 -1.89 -27.91 -19.01
CA ALA A 348 -2.07 -28.13 -20.45
C ALA A 348 -3.55 -28.38 -20.82
N ASN A 349 -4.27 -29.16 -20.02
CA ASN A 349 -5.69 -29.40 -20.21
C ASN A 349 -6.52 -28.10 -20.07
N ILE A 350 -6.23 -27.26 -19.06
CA ILE A 350 -6.87 -25.94 -18.91
C ILE A 350 -6.60 -25.08 -20.13
N ALA A 351 -5.34 -24.94 -20.55
CA ALA A 351 -4.95 -24.10 -21.68
C ALA A 351 -5.61 -24.53 -23.00
N SER A 352 -5.90 -25.83 -23.17
CA SER A 352 -6.59 -26.35 -24.36
C SER A 352 -8.10 -26.07 -24.38
N LYS A 353 -8.72 -25.76 -23.24
CA LYS A 353 -10.18 -25.67 -23.07
C LYS A 353 -10.69 -24.30 -22.65
N ASN A 354 -9.89 -23.53 -21.90
CA ASN A 354 -10.24 -22.19 -21.46
C ASN A 354 -9.49 -21.14 -22.28
N THR A 355 -10.23 -20.29 -22.98
CA THR A 355 -9.67 -19.22 -23.82
C THR A 355 -9.61 -17.86 -23.11
N THR A 356 -10.22 -17.72 -21.94
CA THR A 356 -10.22 -16.47 -21.15
C THR A 356 -8.93 -16.31 -20.34
N LEU A 357 -8.38 -17.42 -19.83
CA LEU A 357 -7.24 -17.43 -18.92
C LEU A 357 -5.95 -17.13 -19.70
N THR A 358 -5.48 -15.90 -19.60
CA THR A 358 -4.26 -15.42 -20.28
C THR A 358 -2.98 -15.70 -19.50
N LEU A 359 -3.08 -15.84 -18.18
CA LEU A 359 -1.93 -16.13 -17.32
C LEU A 359 -2.29 -17.22 -16.30
N LEU A 360 -1.70 -18.39 -16.48
CA LEU A 360 -1.67 -19.46 -15.49
C LEU A 360 -0.21 -19.70 -15.10
N SER A 361 0.13 -19.45 -13.84
CA SER A 361 1.52 -19.45 -13.33
C SER A 361 1.75 -20.49 -12.27
#